data_AF-A0A938CGH4-F1
#
_entry.id   AF-A0A938CGH4-F1
#
_cell.length_a   1.000
_cell.length_b   1.000
_cell.length_c   1.000
_cell.angle_alpha   90.00
_cell.angle_beta   90.00
_cell.angle_gamma   90.00
#
_symmetry.space_group_name_H-M   'P 1'
#
loop_
_entity.id
_entity.type
_entity.pdbx_description
1 polymer ?
#
loop_
_entity_poly.entity_id
_entity_poly.type
_entity_poly.pdbx_seq_one_letter_code
_entity_poly.pdbx_strand_id
1 'polypeptide(L)'
;MPSYGMNPNLHYGPITMAQVNRPAECIMLGDSCHPMGADWRFAFPRAPVVLPGSGNPCTVVSTNTAMQPEATLHNMGSNVAFADGHAKWLSGSDIWARRATYMAR
;
A
#
# COMPACT_ATOMS: atom_id res chain seq x y z
N MET A 1 -3.82 9.49 12.70
CA MET A 1 -4.25 8.14 13.12
C MET A 1 -3.87 7.19 11.99
N PRO A 2 -3.43 5.95 12.23
CA PRO A 2 -3.22 4.98 11.17
C PRO A 2 -4.54 4.78 10.44
N SER A 3 -4.57 5.02 9.13
CA SER A 3 -5.70 4.64 8.29
C SER A 3 -5.33 3.32 7.61
N TYR A 4 -6.28 2.41 7.51
CA TYR A 4 -6.08 1.19 6.72
C TYR A 4 -6.57 1.44 5.30
N GLY A 5 -5.79 0.99 4.32
CA GLY A 5 -6.16 1.00 2.91
C GLY A 5 -6.44 -0.42 2.43
N MET A 6 -7.45 -0.58 1.59
CA MET A 6 -7.73 -1.85 0.92
C MET A 6 -7.21 -1.85 -0.51
N ASN A 7 -6.85 -3.02 -1.02
CA ASN A 7 -6.50 -3.19 -2.43
C ASN A 7 -7.73 -2.86 -3.29
N PRO A 8 -7.67 -1.82 -4.14
CA PRO A 8 -8.81 -1.38 -4.92
C PRO A 8 -9.23 -2.40 -5.98
N ASN A 9 -8.31 -3.25 -6.46
CA ASN A 9 -8.62 -4.28 -7.44
C ASN A 9 -9.50 -5.40 -6.84
N LEU A 10 -9.32 -5.69 -5.54
CA LEU A 10 -10.09 -6.69 -4.81
C LEU A 10 -11.40 -6.12 -4.23
N HIS A 11 -11.39 -4.85 -3.82
CA HIS A 11 -12.54 -4.26 -3.13
C HIS A 11 -13.51 -3.52 -4.06
N TYR A 12 -12.99 -2.80 -5.07
CA TYR A 12 -13.80 -2.03 -6.03
C TYR A 12 -13.69 -2.53 -7.46
N GLY A 13 -12.70 -3.39 -7.74
CA GLY A 13 -12.45 -3.93 -9.06
C GLY A 13 -13.34 -5.12 -9.41
N PRO A 14 -13.26 -5.62 -10.65
CA PRO A 14 -14.07 -6.75 -11.12
C PRO A 14 -13.54 -8.10 -10.62
N ILE A 15 -12.48 -8.13 -9.81
CA ILE A 15 -11.79 -9.36 -9.39
C ILE A 15 -12.51 -9.93 -8.18
N THR A 16 -13.04 -11.13 -8.31
CA THR A 16 -13.53 -11.93 -7.19
C THR A 16 -12.38 -12.71 -6.55
N MET A 17 -12.53 -13.08 -5.27
CA MET A 17 -11.53 -13.90 -4.58
C MET A 17 -11.23 -15.23 -5.29
N ALA A 18 -12.22 -15.81 -6.00
CA ALA A 18 -12.04 -17.04 -6.78
C ALA A 18 -11.11 -16.87 -8.00
N GLN A 19 -10.86 -15.63 -8.43
CA GLN A 19 -9.99 -15.31 -9.57
C GLN A 19 -8.54 -14.99 -9.15
N VAL A 20 -8.25 -14.90 -7.85
CA VAL A 20 -6.91 -14.64 -7.34
C VAL A 20 -6.11 -15.95 -7.34
N ASN A 21 -5.15 -16.08 -8.25
CA ASN A 21 -4.39 -17.33 -8.42
C ASN A 21 -3.10 -17.38 -7.58
N ARG A 22 -2.69 -16.25 -7.00
CA ARG A 22 -1.53 -16.14 -6.09
C ARG A 22 -1.91 -15.35 -4.82
N PRO A 23 -2.83 -15.87 -3.99
CA PRO A 23 -3.41 -15.10 -2.89
C PRO A 23 -2.39 -14.75 -1.80
N ALA A 24 -1.34 -15.57 -1.63
CA ALA A 24 -0.22 -15.32 -0.71
C ALA A 24 0.72 -14.18 -1.16
N GLU A 25 0.56 -13.70 -2.40
CA GLU A 25 1.34 -12.62 -2.99
C GLU A 25 0.47 -11.40 -3.30
N CYS A 26 -0.84 -11.44 -3.07
CA CYS A 26 -1.73 -10.31 -3.32
C CYS A 26 -2.04 -9.61 -1.99
N ILE A 27 -1.59 -8.37 -1.81
CA ILE A 27 -1.95 -7.58 -0.62
C ILE A 27 -3.44 -7.24 -0.71
N MET A 28 -4.18 -7.48 0.36
CA MET A 28 -5.60 -7.18 0.48
C MET A 28 -5.85 -5.92 1.32
N LEU A 29 -5.14 -5.79 2.43
CA LEU A 29 -5.30 -4.70 3.40
C LEU A 29 -3.92 -4.36 3.95
N GLY A 30 -3.70 -3.10 4.27
CA GLY A 30 -2.47 -2.66 4.93
C GLY A 30 -2.56 -1.22 5.36
N ASP A 31 -1.48 -0.74 5.95
CA ASP A 31 -1.35 0.67 6.30
C ASP A 31 -1.49 1.57 5.08
N SER A 32 -2.18 2.71 5.22
CA SER A 32 -2.36 3.68 4.13
C SER A 32 -2.63 5.07 4.68
N CYS A 33 -2.42 6.10 3.86
CA CYS A 33 -2.80 7.47 4.21
C CYS A 33 -4.31 7.72 4.09
N HIS A 34 -5.07 6.83 3.41
CA HIS A 34 -6.54 6.91 3.27
C HIS A 34 -7.14 5.53 2.88
N PRO A 35 -8.48 5.34 2.91
CA PRO A 35 -9.14 4.03 2.77
C PRO A 35 -8.88 3.25 1.47
N MET A 36 -8.29 3.89 0.46
CA MET A 36 -8.00 3.29 -0.83
C MET A 36 -6.51 3.06 -0.98
N GLY A 37 -6.11 1.80 -0.98
CA GLY A 37 -4.74 1.38 -1.17
C GLY A 37 -4.22 1.72 -2.56
N ALA A 38 -2.92 2.03 -2.63
CA ALA A 38 -2.13 2.00 -3.85
C ALA A 38 -0.74 1.51 -3.49
N ASP A 39 -0.04 0.92 -4.46
CA ASP A 39 1.33 0.41 -4.44
C ASP A 39 2.29 1.12 -3.46
N TRP A 40 2.40 2.43 -3.56
CA TRP A 40 3.30 3.25 -2.74
C TRP A 40 2.75 3.60 -1.35
N ARG A 41 1.42 3.57 -1.18
CA ARG A 41 0.75 3.97 0.06
C ARG A 41 0.86 2.91 1.14
N PHE A 42 0.90 1.64 0.71
CA PHE A 42 1.20 0.52 1.60
C PHE A 42 2.66 0.53 2.08
N ALA A 43 3.56 1.00 1.22
CA ALA A 43 4.97 1.15 1.57
C ALA A 43 5.21 2.37 2.48
N PHE A 44 4.55 3.50 2.21
CA PHE A 44 4.80 4.78 2.85
C PHE A 44 3.49 5.47 3.30
N PRO A 45 2.78 4.91 4.29
CA PRO A 45 1.45 5.37 4.72
C PRO A 45 1.42 6.78 5.34
N ARG A 46 2.55 7.35 5.74
CA ARG A 46 2.68 8.73 6.26
C ARG A 46 3.28 9.70 5.25
N ALA A 47 3.51 9.27 4.01
CA ALA A 47 3.97 10.15 2.96
C ALA A 47 3.06 11.39 2.89
N PRO A 48 3.63 12.59 2.71
CA PRO A 48 2.91 13.84 2.89
C PRO A 48 1.67 13.89 1.99
N VAL A 49 0.54 14.17 2.63
CA VAL A 49 -0.77 14.34 2.00
C VAL A 49 -0.75 15.53 1.03
N VAL A 50 0.21 16.45 1.10
CA VAL A 50 0.38 17.54 0.13
C VAL A 50 1.86 17.91 0.10
N LEU A 51 2.53 17.86 -1.06
CA LEU A 51 3.77 18.64 -1.23
C LEU A 51 3.40 20.10 -1.48
N PRO A 52 4.23 21.08 -1.10
CA PRO A 52 4.04 22.46 -1.49
C PRO A 52 3.83 22.55 -3.02
N GLY A 53 2.63 22.95 -3.44
CA GLY A 53 2.26 23.09 -4.85
C GLY A 53 1.41 21.96 -5.45
N SER A 54 1.26 20.79 -4.80
CA SER A 54 0.34 19.74 -5.28
C SER A 54 -0.94 19.72 -4.45
N GLY A 55 -1.99 20.42 -4.89
CA GLY A 55 -3.27 20.46 -4.16
C GLY A 55 -3.98 19.11 -3.98
N ASN A 56 -3.44 18.01 -4.53
CA ASN A 56 -3.98 16.67 -4.42
C ASN A 56 -2.97 15.67 -3.79
N PRO A 57 -3.30 15.08 -2.62
CA PRO A 57 -2.52 14.01 -1.98
C PRO A 57 -2.28 12.79 -2.83
N CYS A 58 -3.22 12.49 -3.72
CA CYS A 58 -3.16 11.33 -4.58
C CYS A 58 -2.19 11.50 -5.74
N THR A 59 -1.82 12.73 -6.09
CA THR A 59 -0.90 13.06 -7.17
C THR A 59 0.53 13.27 -6.69
N VAL A 60 0.78 13.21 -5.37
CA VAL A 60 2.12 13.19 -4.77
C VAL A 60 2.74 11.80 -5.00
N VAL A 61 2.90 11.42 -6.26
CA VAL A 61 3.55 10.17 -6.63
C VAL A 61 5.06 10.43 -6.62
N SER A 62 5.79 9.57 -5.93
CA SER A 62 7.20 9.25 -6.22
C SER A 62 8.21 10.40 -6.27
N THR A 63 8.06 11.47 -5.50
CA THR A 63 9.25 12.27 -5.17
C THR A 63 10.03 11.50 -4.11
N ASN A 64 11.36 11.44 -4.23
CA ASN A 64 12.22 10.79 -3.21
C ASN A 64 11.86 11.26 -1.80
N THR A 65 11.48 12.53 -1.63
CA THR A 65 11.06 13.11 -0.34
C THR A 65 9.80 12.50 0.27
N ALA A 66 8.88 11.95 -0.53
CA ALA A 66 7.68 11.28 -0.03
C ALA A 66 7.92 9.81 0.37
N MET A 67 9.02 9.22 -0.10
CA MET A 67 9.34 7.80 0.02
C MET A 67 10.51 7.56 0.98
N GLN A 68 10.39 8.11 2.18
CA GLN A 68 11.41 8.03 3.22
C GLN A 68 11.07 6.97 4.26
N PRO A 69 12.06 6.32 4.91
CA PRO A 69 11.80 5.33 5.97
C PRO A 69 10.89 5.85 7.09
N GLU A 70 10.94 7.14 7.40
CA GLU A 70 10.12 7.81 8.42
C GLU A 70 8.65 7.97 7.99
N ALA A 71 8.38 7.82 6.70
CA ALA A 71 7.03 7.80 6.14
C ALA A 71 6.32 6.45 6.37
N THR A 72 7.00 5.46 6.95
CA THR A 72 6.40 4.20 7.40
C THR A 72 5.82 4.32 8.80
N LEU A 73 5.02 3.33 9.23
CA LEU A 73 4.38 3.32 10.56
C LEU A 73 5.03 2.35 11.55
N HIS A 74 5.67 1.28 11.05
CA HIS A 74 6.12 0.16 11.89
C HIS A 74 7.59 -0.17 11.61
N ASN A 75 8.51 0.47 12.32
CA ASN A 75 9.96 0.18 12.23
C ASN A 75 10.51 0.16 10.80
N MET A 76 10.25 1.22 10.01
CA MET A 76 10.63 1.28 8.59
C MET A 76 9.84 0.32 7.68
N GLY A 77 8.65 -0.12 8.12
CA GLY A 77 7.76 -0.99 7.38
C GLY A 77 6.28 -0.84 7.74
N SER A 78 5.49 -1.79 7.25
CA SER A 78 4.03 -1.83 7.40
C SER A 78 3.55 -3.24 7.71
N ASN A 79 2.45 -3.34 8.45
CA ASN A 79 1.74 -4.60 8.60
C ASN A 79 0.74 -4.74 7.45
N VAL A 80 0.87 -5.81 6.66
CA VAL A 80 0.01 -6.06 5.50
C VAL A 80 -0.65 -7.42 5.61
N ALA A 81 -1.94 -7.47 5.27
CA ALA A 81 -2.71 -8.69 5.13
C ALA A 81 -2.83 -9.05 3.65
N PHE A 82 -2.69 -10.34 3.36
CA PHE A 82 -2.75 -10.92 2.03
C PHE A 82 -4.14 -11.53 1.76
N ALA A 83 -4.44 -11.74 0.48
CA ALA A 83 -5.71 -12.32 0.03
C ALA A 83 -5.90 -13.78 0.50
N ASP A 84 -4.84 -14.48 0.90
CA ASP A 84 -4.91 -15.81 1.50
C ASP A 84 -5.22 -15.81 3.01
N GLY A 85 -5.36 -14.64 3.61
CA GLY A 85 -5.66 -14.46 5.03
C GLY A 85 -4.43 -14.33 5.94
N HIS A 86 -3.20 -14.48 5.43
CA HIS A 86 -2.00 -14.24 6.22
C HIS A 86 -1.75 -12.75 6.43
N ALA A 87 -1.14 -12.39 7.56
CA ALA A 87 -0.60 -11.06 7.80
C ALA A 87 0.91 -11.15 8.04
N LYS A 88 1.66 -10.20 7.49
CA LYS A 88 3.12 -10.13 7.63
C LYS A 88 3.55 -8.68 7.81
N TRP A 89 4.59 -8.49 8.61
CA TRP A 89 5.37 -7.25 8.55
C TRP A 89 6.30 -7.32 7.34
N LEU A 90 6.33 -6.25 6.54
CA LEU A 90 7.28 -6.08 5.45
C LEU A 90 7.94 -4.71 5.56
N SER A 91 9.22 -4.63 5.17
CA SER A 91 9.90 -3.34 5.05
C SER A 91 9.22 -2.48 3.98
N GLY A 92 9.20 -1.16 4.16
CA GLY A 92 8.65 -0.24 3.17
C GLY A 92 9.38 -0.37 1.82
N SER A 93 10.69 -0.65 1.87
CA SER A 93 11.51 -0.95 0.69
C SER A 93 11.06 -2.23 -0.04
N ASP A 94 10.71 -3.30 0.66
CA ASP A 94 10.24 -4.54 0.05
C ASP A 94 8.86 -4.37 -0.59
N ILE A 95 7.94 -3.72 0.15
CA ILE A 95 6.60 -3.40 -0.37
C ILE A 95 6.73 -2.57 -1.65
N TRP A 96 7.60 -1.55 -1.63
CA TRP A 96 7.85 -0.73 -2.80
C TRP A 96 8.46 -1.55 -3.94
N ALA A 97 9.55 -2.28 -3.71
CA ALA A 97 10.25 -3.03 -4.76
C ALA A 97 9.35 -4.05 -5.46
N ARG A 98 8.44 -4.68 -4.71
CA ARG A 98 7.54 -5.74 -5.20
C ARG A 98 6.10 -5.28 -5.43
N ARG A 99 5.83 -3.97 -5.38
CA ARG A 99 4.49 -3.39 -5.48
C ARG A 99 3.66 -3.89 -6.66
N ALA A 100 4.30 -4.06 -7.82
CA ALA A 100 3.65 -4.55 -9.03
C ALA A 100 3.15 -5.98 -8.86
N THR A 101 3.87 -6.82 -8.12
CA THR A 101 3.45 -8.17 -7.74
C THR A 101 2.34 -8.13 -6.70
N TYR A 102 2.51 -7.30 -5.67
CA TYR A 102 1.56 -7.20 -4.56
C TYR A 102 0.18 -6.66 -4.94
N MET A 103 0.09 -5.88 -6.02
CA MET A 103 -1.16 -5.33 -6.55
C MET A 103 -1.64 -6.07 -7.80
N ALA A 104 -0.82 -6.97 -8.36
CA ALA A 104 -1.21 -7.84 -9.46
C ALA A 104 -2.16 -8.95 -9.00
N ARG A 105 -2.87 -9.47 -10.00
CA ARG A 105 -3.94 -10.45 -9.91
C ARG A 105 -3.37 -11.85 -9.98
#